data_AF-A0A3E0M167-F1
#
_entry.id   AF-A0A3E0M167-F1
#
_cell.length_a   1.000
_cell.length_b   1.000
_cell.length_c   1.000
_cell.angle_alpha   90.00
_cell.angle_beta   90.00
_cell.angle_gamma   90.00
#
_symmetry.space_group_name_H-M   'P 1'
#
loop_
_entity.id
_entity.type
_entity.pdbx_description
1 polymer ?
#
loop_
_entity_poly.entity_id
_entity_poly.type
_entity_poly.pdbx_seq_one_letter_code
_entity_poly.pdbx_strand_id
1 'polypeptide(L)'
;MQQLETRGITDRWIKGSWEEYLAAIKNFPENQGKSYYYNGYYRLEMTPIGFEHARDHHVVFLGVSLYAILKEIPFQGLPTCSYRKRGIREVQPDISCYLGEKANLIPNGTSIIDLNQYHPPDLVIEISKSTLNDDLGNKRLLYEELGVSEYWSVKVDDPQIFAFEIIDRGSKRIDISKVLPNLKLAVLESALQQARSKDQSQVGRWLISQFQG
;
A
#
# COMPACT_ATOMS: atom_id res chain seq x y z
N MET A 1 37.84 2.02 8.63
CA MET A 1 36.94 2.93 7.90
C MET A 1 36.58 2.26 6.59
N GLN A 2 35.42 1.59 6.54
CA GLN A 2 34.86 1.16 5.26
C GLN A 2 34.27 2.40 4.58
N GLN A 3 34.66 2.63 3.33
CA GLN A 3 34.11 3.68 2.49
C GLN A 3 32.58 3.56 2.45
N LEU A 4 31.90 4.62 2.87
CA LEU A 4 30.48 4.82 2.61
C LEU A 4 30.31 5.01 1.10
N GLU A 5 30.24 3.91 0.35
CA GLU A 5 29.62 3.93 -0.97
C GLU A 5 28.23 4.55 -0.79
N THR A 6 27.94 5.58 -1.56
CA THR A 6 26.62 6.18 -1.72
C THR A 6 25.66 5.07 -2.18
N ARG A 7 25.06 4.35 -1.23
CA ARG A 7 24.16 3.23 -1.50
C ARG A 7 22.91 3.79 -2.16
N GLY A 8 22.86 3.68 -3.48
CA GLY A 8 21.73 4.05 -4.31
C GLY A 8 20.55 3.08 -4.18
N ILE A 9 19.83 2.94 -5.29
CA ILE A 9 18.70 2.01 -5.48
C ILE A 9 19.15 0.60 -5.14
N THR A 10 18.37 -0.11 -4.34
CA THR A 10 18.72 -1.47 -3.91
C THR A 10 17.88 -2.54 -4.59
N ASP A 11 16.57 -2.27 -4.80
CA ASP A 11 15.56 -3.22 -5.26
C ASP A 11 15.55 -4.57 -4.52
N ARG A 12 16.15 -4.61 -3.32
CA ARG A 12 16.26 -5.77 -2.42
C ARG A 12 16.49 -5.32 -0.99
N TRP A 13 16.18 -6.19 -0.04
CA TRP A 13 16.49 -5.96 1.38
C TRP A 13 17.97 -6.11 1.65
N ILE A 14 18.61 -5.04 2.12
CA ILE A 14 20.02 -5.04 2.54
C ILE A 14 20.12 -4.77 4.03
N LYS A 15 21.05 -5.44 4.71
CA LYS A 15 21.26 -5.28 6.15
C LYS A 15 21.78 -3.87 6.46
N GLY A 16 21.20 -3.24 7.47
CA GLY A 16 21.62 -1.94 7.96
C GLY A 16 20.87 -1.49 9.23
N SER A 17 21.59 -0.77 10.08
CA SER A 17 21.05 -0.02 11.20
C SER A 17 20.09 1.07 10.74
N TRP A 18 19.31 1.58 11.69
CA TRP A 18 18.40 2.70 11.45
C TRP A 18 19.15 3.96 10.98
N GLU A 19 20.34 4.20 11.54
CA GLU A 19 21.20 5.33 11.20
C GLU A 19 21.75 5.21 9.77
N GLU A 20 22.18 4.01 9.37
CA GLU A 20 22.62 3.75 7.99
C GLU A 20 21.47 3.93 7.00
N TYR A 21 20.26 3.50 7.37
CA TYR A 21 19.06 3.72 6.56
C TYR A 21 18.75 5.22 6.40
N LEU A 22 18.72 5.99 7.49
CA LEU A 22 18.51 7.44 7.44
C LEU A 22 19.57 8.15 6.60
N ALA A 23 20.83 7.71 6.68
CA ALA A 23 21.91 8.23 5.84
C ALA A 23 21.68 7.90 4.35
N ALA A 24 21.17 6.70 4.04
CA ALA A 24 20.88 6.29 2.68
C ALA A 24 19.73 7.09 2.05
N ILE A 25 18.65 7.36 2.81
CA ILE A 25 17.52 8.15 2.29
C ILE A 25 17.76 9.66 2.25
N LYS A 26 18.79 10.17 2.94
CA LYS A 26 19.09 11.62 2.99
C LYS A 26 19.37 12.23 1.61
N ASN A 27 20.00 11.46 0.73
CA ASN A 27 20.32 11.87 -0.64
C ASN A 27 19.40 11.21 -1.66
N PHE A 28 18.37 10.50 -1.19
CA PHE A 28 17.40 9.88 -2.06
C PHE A 28 16.48 10.99 -2.57
N PRO A 29 16.37 11.19 -3.89
CA PRO A 29 15.66 12.34 -4.42
C PRO A 29 14.20 12.29 -3.95
N GLU A 30 13.73 13.41 -3.39
CA GLU A 30 12.34 13.55 -2.97
C GLU A 30 11.41 13.15 -4.12
N ASN A 31 10.43 12.30 -3.82
CA ASN A 31 9.43 11.81 -4.77
C ASN A 31 9.92 10.91 -5.92
N GLN A 32 11.15 10.37 -5.88
CA GLN A 32 11.67 9.52 -6.96
C GLN A 32 11.65 8.02 -6.66
N GLY A 33 11.26 7.61 -5.44
CA GLY A 33 11.30 6.21 -5.04
C GLY A 33 10.56 5.93 -3.75
N LYS A 34 10.49 4.64 -3.41
CA LYS A 34 9.97 4.15 -2.13
C LYS A 34 11.10 3.62 -1.26
N SER A 35 10.93 3.74 0.04
CA SER A 35 11.88 3.33 1.05
C SER A 35 11.16 2.58 2.16
N TYR A 36 11.77 1.48 2.59
CA TYR A 36 11.26 0.62 3.63
C TYR A 36 12.37 0.27 4.60
N TYR A 37 12.04 0.22 5.89
CA TYR A 37 12.93 -0.25 6.95
C TYR A 37 12.22 -1.30 7.78
N TYR A 38 12.82 -2.48 7.91
CA TYR A 38 12.25 -3.60 8.65
C TYR A 38 13.34 -4.51 9.22
N ASN A 39 13.26 -4.77 10.53
CA ASN A 39 14.07 -5.78 11.23
C ASN A 39 15.60 -5.70 10.98
N GLY A 40 16.17 -4.49 10.95
CA GLY A 40 17.60 -4.30 10.68
C GLY A 40 18.00 -4.44 9.20
N TYR A 41 17.02 -4.38 8.30
CA TYR A 41 17.20 -4.32 6.86
C TYR A 41 16.47 -3.10 6.30
N TYR A 42 16.93 -2.61 5.17
CA TYR A 42 16.23 -1.58 4.41
C TYR A 42 16.22 -1.89 2.93
N ARG A 43 15.22 -1.33 2.24
CA ARG A 43 15.00 -1.48 0.81
C ARG A 43 14.65 -0.12 0.24
N LEU A 44 15.40 0.31 -0.77
CA LEU A 44 15.20 1.51 -1.57
C LEU A 44 14.82 1.07 -2.99
N GLU A 45 13.63 1.46 -3.44
CA GLU A 45 13.05 1.14 -4.75
C GLU A 45 12.91 2.42 -5.58
N MET A 46 13.12 2.34 -6.90
CA MET A 46 12.83 3.44 -7.82
C MET A 46 11.45 3.36 -8.45
N THR A 47 10.95 4.54 -8.81
CA THR A 47 9.61 4.74 -9.36
C THR A 47 9.59 5.17 -10.84
N PRO A 48 10.12 4.43 -11.83
CA PRO A 48 9.42 4.40 -13.10
C PRO A 48 8.24 3.46 -12.94
N ILE A 49 7.10 3.99 -12.47
CA ILE A 49 5.83 3.28 -12.50
C ILE A 49 5.40 3.19 -13.97
N GLY A 50 5.39 1.98 -14.52
CA GLY A 50 4.89 1.74 -15.88
C GLY A 50 3.38 1.97 -15.99
N PHE A 51 2.90 2.17 -17.23
CA PHE A 51 1.49 2.42 -17.53
C PHE A 51 0.53 1.43 -16.85
N GLU A 52 0.87 0.14 -16.86
CA GLU A 52 -0.01 -0.90 -16.33
C GLU A 52 -0.15 -0.82 -14.80
N HIS A 53 0.93 -0.52 -14.08
CA HIS A 53 0.88 -0.29 -12.64
C HIS A 53 0.09 0.98 -12.33
N ALA A 54 0.29 2.07 -13.08
CA ALA A 54 -0.48 3.32 -12.88
C ALA A 54 -1.99 3.09 -13.11
N ARG A 55 -2.35 2.35 -14.16
CA ARG A 55 -3.75 1.98 -14.44
C ARG A 55 -4.35 1.15 -13.31
N ASP A 56 -3.67 0.10 -12.89
CA ASP A 56 -4.20 -0.83 -11.89
C ASP A 56 -4.29 -0.19 -10.51
N HIS A 57 -3.31 0.67 -10.15
CA HIS A 57 -3.40 1.57 -9.00
C HIS A 57 -4.69 2.40 -9.06
N HIS A 58 -4.94 3.08 -10.18
CA HIS A 58 -6.13 3.92 -10.32
C HIS A 58 -7.42 3.11 -10.18
N VAL A 59 -7.52 1.95 -10.84
CA VAL A 59 -8.72 1.10 -10.79
C VAL A 59 -9.03 0.64 -9.37
N VAL A 60 -8.02 0.19 -8.63
CA VAL A 60 -8.21 -0.28 -7.24
C VAL A 60 -8.53 0.89 -6.33
N PHE A 61 -7.81 2.01 -6.44
CA PHE A 61 -8.08 3.21 -5.65
C PHE A 61 -9.50 3.75 -5.90
N LEU A 62 -9.92 3.81 -7.16
CA LEU A 62 -11.28 4.21 -7.56
C LEU A 62 -12.32 3.23 -7.00
N GLY A 63 -12.10 1.92 -7.12
CA GLY A 63 -13.02 0.90 -6.62
C GLY A 63 -13.21 0.96 -5.10
N VAL A 64 -12.12 1.08 -4.34
CA VAL A 64 -12.18 1.26 -2.88
C VAL A 64 -12.91 2.56 -2.51
N SER A 65 -12.57 3.66 -3.19
CA SER A 65 -13.20 4.97 -2.93
C SER A 65 -14.70 4.95 -3.21
N LEU A 66 -15.11 4.43 -4.38
CA LEU A 66 -16.52 4.31 -4.75
C LEU A 66 -17.29 3.40 -3.79
N TYR A 67 -16.68 2.29 -3.37
CA TYR A 67 -17.32 1.40 -2.41
C TYR A 67 -17.58 2.10 -1.08
N ALA A 68 -16.56 2.75 -0.52
CA ALA A 68 -16.68 3.48 0.74
C ALA A 68 -17.72 4.60 0.64
N ILE A 69 -17.72 5.38 -0.44
CA ILE A 69 -18.70 6.44 -0.70
C ILE A 69 -20.13 5.87 -0.75
N LEU A 70 -20.37 4.83 -1.56
CA LEU A 70 -21.70 4.27 -1.77
C LEU A 70 -22.24 3.51 -0.55
N LYS A 71 -21.36 3.03 0.33
CA LYS A 71 -21.71 2.37 1.59
C LYS A 71 -21.65 3.32 2.80
N GLU A 72 -21.46 4.61 2.56
CA GLU A 72 -21.40 5.67 3.59
C GLU A 72 -20.36 5.38 4.70
N ILE A 73 -19.25 4.74 4.32
CA ILE A 73 -18.15 4.46 5.24
C ILE A 73 -17.23 5.69 5.27
N PRO A 74 -17.02 6.34 6.43
CA PRO A 74 -16.04 7.42 6.54
C PRO A 74 -14.67 6.93 6.06
N PHE A 75 -14.04 7.68 5.16
CA PHE A 75 -12.91 7.20 4.38
C PHE A 75 -11.91 8.31 4.09
N GLN A 76 -10.63 8.01 4.31
CA GLN A 76 -9.51 8.82 3.85
C GLN A 76 -8.51 7.91 3.13
N GLY A 77 -8.61 7.89 1.80
CA GLY A 77 -7.64 7.24 0.92
C GLY A 77 -6.42 8.12 0.69
N LEU A 78 -5.23 7.54 0.83
CA LEU A 78 -3.95 8.22 0.73
C LEU A 78 -3.03 7.43 -0.22
N PRO A 79 -2.91 7.85 -1.49
CA PRO A 79 -1.90 7.31 -2.38
C PRO A 79 -0.50 7.77 -1.92
N THR A 80 0.48 6.88 -2.00
CA THR A 80 1.92 7.18 -1.81
C THR A 80 2.31 7.84 -0.48
N CYS A 81 1.54 7.59 0.59
CA CYS A 81 1.82 8.20 1.90
C CYS A 81 2.96 7.51 2.64
N SER A 82 3.73 8.27 3.42
CA SER A 82 4.86 7.76 4.21
C SER A 82 4.51 7.63 5.67
N TYR A 83 4.87 6.49 6.26
CA TYR A 83 4.61 6.20 7.67
C TYR A 83 5.91 5.77 8.35
N ARG A 84 6.22 6.37 9.49
CA ARG A 84 7.48 6.14 10.19
C ARG A 84 7.25 5.90 11.67
N LYS A 85 7.80 4.79 12.18
CA LYS A 85 8.02 4.59 13.62
C LYS A 85 9.52 4.68 13.88
N ARG A 86 9.95 5.84 14.37
CA ARG A 86 11.37 6.18 14.52
C ARG A 86 12.15 5.06 15.24
N GLY A 87 13.28 4.65 14.65
CA GLY A 87 14.16 3.62 15.18
C GLY A 87 13.69 2.18 14.96
N ILE A 88 12.49 1.98 14.40
CA ILE A 88 11.86 0.66 14.33
C ILE A 88 11.49 0.29 12.88
N ARG A 89 10.82 1.19 12.13
CA ARG A 89 10.31 0.89 10.78
C ARG A 89 9.87 2.11 9.98
N GLU A 90 9.86 1.92 8.67
CA GLU A 90 9.30 2.84 7.69
C GLU A 90 8.60 2.07 6.56
N VAL A 91 7.44 2.57 6.12
CA VAL A 91 6.66 2.03 5.01
C VAL A 91 6.13 3.14 4.12
N GLN A 92 6.05 2.84 2.82
CA GLN A 92 5.49 3.73 1.79
C GLN A 92 4.62 2.91 0.82
N PRO A 93 3.41 2.51 1.25
CA PRO A 93 2.51 1.71 0.41
C PRO A 93 2.08 2.46 -0.86
N ASP A 94 1.67 1.73 -1.90
CA ASP A 94 0.98 2.35 -3.04
C ASP A 94 -0.29 3.07 -2.61
N ILE A 95 -1.14 2.38 -1.85
CA ILE A 95 -2.38 2.93 -1.34
C ILE A 95 -2.50 2.56 0.14
N SER A 96 -2.94 3.53 0.93
CA SER A 96 -3.31 3.34 2.32
C SER A 96 -4.65 4.00 2.59
N CYS A 97 -5.44 3.45 3.50
CA CYS A 97 -6.74 3.99 3.84
C CYS A 97 -6.98 3.98 5.35
N TYR A 98 -7.47 5.11 5.87
CA TYR A 98 -8.11 5.18 7.18
C TYR A 98 -9.62 5.12 7.00
N LEU A 99 -10.29 4.32 7.84
CA LEU A 99 -11.71 4.02 7.75
C LEU A 99 -12.42 4.33 9.08
N GLY A 100 -13.71 4.64 9.00
CA GLY A 100 -14.55 4.91 10.16
C GLY A 100 -14.02 6.07 11.00
N GLU A 101 -13.90 5.85 12.31
CA GLU A 101 -13.42 6.86 13.27
C GLU A 101 -12.00 7.36 12.95
N LYS A 102 -11.20 6.56 12.23
CA LYS A 102 -9.82 6.94 11.90
C LYS A 102 -9.68 7.90 10.71
N ALA A 103 -10.73 8.06 9.91
CA ALA A 103 -10.68 8.78 8.63
C ALA A 103 -10.18 10.23 8.75
N ASN A 104 -10.44 10.89 9.88
CA ASN A 104 -10.08 12.30 10.11
C ASN A 104 -8.97 12.50 11.17
N LEU A 105 -8.20 11.45 11.50
CA LEU A 105 -7.21 11.53 12.58
C LEU A 105 -5.96 12.35 12.24
N ILE A 106 -5.59 12.40 10.96
CA ILE A 106 -4.33 13.02 10.55
C ILE A 106 -4.56 14.51 10.27
N PRO A 107 -3.91 15.43 11.02
CA PRO A 107 -4.10 16.85 10.81
C PRO A 107 -3.43 17.33 9.52
N ASN A 108 -4.01 18.37 8.92
CA ASN A 108 -3.43 19.07 7.78
C ASN A 108 -2.02 19.58 8.09
N GLY A 109 -1.14 19.53 7.09
CA GLY A 109 0.27 19.93 7.22
C GLY A 109 1.20 18.82 7.74
N THR A 110 0.67 17.63 8.04
CA THR A 110 1.50 16.45 8.34
C THR A 110 2.26 16.01 7.09
N SER A 111 3.59 15.88 7.18
CA SER A 111 4.44 15.42 6.07
C SER A 111 4.56 13.90 6.04
N ILE A 112 5.23 13.32 7.04
CA ILE A 112 5.33 11.88 7.29
C ILE A 112 4.47 11.57 8.50
N ILE A 113 3.63 10.56 8.41
CA ILE A 113 2.79 10.12 9.54
C ILE A 113 3.69 9.44 10.57
N ASP A 114 3.81 10.05 11.75
CA ASP A 114 4.54 9.48 12.89
C ASP A 114 3.69 8.42 13.60
N LEU A 115 4.07 7.17 13.44
CA LEU A 115 3.40 6.00 14.02
C LEU A 115 3.65 5.85 15.54
N ASN A 116 4.43 6.75 16.15
CA ASN A 116 4.45 6.89 17.60
C ASN A 116 3.28 7.76 18.11
N GLN A 117 2.65 8.54 17.24
CA GLN A 117 1.57 9.47 17.57
C GLN A 117 0.22 8.99 17.02
N TYR A 118 0.22 8.48 15.79
CA TYR A 118 -0.99 8.05 15.09
C TYR A 118 -1.03 6.54 14.89
N HIS A 119 -2.24 6.01 14.77
CA HIS A 119 -2.45 4.61 14.42
C HIS A 119 -1.96 4.32 12.99
N PRO A 120 -1.59 3.07 12.68
CA PRO A 120 -1.42 2.65 11.29
C PRO A 120 -2.74 2.73 10.51
N PRO A 121 -2.69 2.82 9.17
CA PRO A 121 -3.87 2.76 8.32
C PRO A 121 -4.60 1.42 8.49
N ASP A 122 -5.91 1.42 8.27
CA ASP A 122 -6.75 0.22 8.38
C ASP A 122 -6.51 -0.72 7.20
N LEU A 123 -6.37 -0.17 5.99
CA LEU A 123 -6.09 -0.91 4.77
C LEU A 123 -4.78 -0.43 4.14
N VAL A 124 -3.95 -1.38 3.71
CA VAL A 124 -2.80 -1.13 2.83
C VAL A 124 -2.91 -1.98 1.58
N ILE A 125 -2.57 -1.41 0.43
CA ILE A 125 -2.55 -2.08 -0.87
C ILE A 125 -1.24 -1.78 -1.56
N GLU A 126 -0.56 -2.81 -2.06
CA GLU A 126 0.61 -2.71 -2.96
C GLU A 126 0.23 -3.19 -4.37
N ILE A 127 0.72 -2.52 -5.40
CA ILE A 127 0.48 -2.83 -6.82
C ILE A 127 1.72 -3.53 -7.38
N SER A 128 1.63 -4.85 -7.45
CA SER A 128 2.76 -5.74 -7.66
C SER A 128 2.96 -6.10 -9.15
N LYS A 129 3.80 -5.33 -9.85
CA LYS A 129 4.26 -5.69 -11.20
C LYS A 129 5.46 -6.64 -11.17
N SER A 130 6.58 -6.18 -10.62
CA SER A 130 7.82 -6.96 -10.50
C SER A 130 8.13 -7.37 -9.05
N THR A 131 7.31 -6.93 -8.09
CA THR A 131 7.57 -7.03 -6.64
C THR A 131 6.68 -8.05 -5.93
N LEU A 132 5.86 -8.82 -6.64
CA LEU A 132 4.85 -9.72 -6.05
C LEU A 132 5.41 -10.63 -4.96
N ASN A 133 6.58 -11.23 -5.16
CA ASN A 133 7.18 -12.10 -4.15
C ASN A 133 7.59 -11.35 -2.88
N ASP A 134 8.02 -10.09 -3.00
CA ASP A 134 8.38 -9.25 -1.86
C ASP A 134 7.14 -8.74 -1.12
N ASP A 135 6.12 -8.34 -1.90
CA ASP A 135 4.81 -7.91 -1.41
C ASP A 135 4.10 -9.04 -0.63
N LEU A 136 4.15 -10.28 -1.12
CA LEU A 136 3.63 -11.46 -0.41
C LEU A 136 4.57 -11.98 0.71
N GLY A 137 5.82 -11.53 0.72
CA GLY A 137 6.88 -11.93 1.65
C GLY A 137 7.17 -10.87 2.70
N ASN A 138 8.35 -10.25 2.62
CA ASN A 138 8.86 -9.35 3.64
C ASN A 138 7.99 -8.12 3.87
N LYS A 139 7.38 -7.53 2.82
CA LYS A 139 6.50 -6.37 2.98
C LYS A 139 5.22 -6.76 3.72
N ARG A 140 4.60 -7.90 3.41
CA ARG A 140 3.47 -8.42 4.20
C ARG A 140 3.84 -8.61 5.68
N LEU A 141 4.99 -9.23 5.99
CA LEU A 141 5.45 -9.39 7.38
C LEU A 141 5.67 -8.04 8.08
N LEU A 142 6.22 -7.06 7.35
CA LEU A 142 6.36 -5.69 7.85
C LEU A 142 5.00 -5.08 8.19
N TYR A 143 3.99 -5.23 7.34
CA TYR A 143 2.63 -4.72 7.61
C TYR A 143 1.91 -5.51 8.71
N GLU A 144 2.13 -6.82 8.83
CA GLU A 144 1.67 -7.64 9.96
C GLU A 144 2.18 -7.08 11.29
N GLU A 145 3.48 -6.80 11.36
CA GLU A 145 4.05 -6.22 12.58
C GLU A 145 3.65 -4.76 12.78
N LEU A 146 3.42 -4.00 11.71
CA LEU A 146 2.95 -2.61 11.77
C LEU A 146 1.60 -2.53 12.47
N GLY A 147 0.77 -3.58 12.34
CA GLY A 147 -0.56 -3.66 12.91
C GLY A 147 -1.62 -2.97 12.05
N VAL A 148 -1.47 -3.00 10.72
CA VAL A 148 -2.60 -2.66 9.82
C VAL A 148 -3.69 -3.72 9.99
N SER A 149 -4.95 -3.39 9.71
CA SER A 149 -6.06 -4.35 9.86
C SER A 149 -6.15 -5.29 8.65
N GLU A 150 -5.85 -4.79 7.45
CA GLU A 150 -5.95 -5.53 6.20
C GLU A 150 -4.85 -5.14 5.20
N TYR A 151 -4.28 -6.12 4.50
CA TYR A 151 -3.20 -5.93 3.54
C TYR A 151 -3.52 -6.63 2.21
N TRP A 152 -3.42 -5.91 1.09
CA TRP A 152 -3.64 -6.43 -0.25
C TRP A 152 -2.38 -6.29 -1.12
N SER A 153 -2.07 -7.31 -1.91
CA SER A 153 -1.07 -7.24 -2.99
C SER A 153 -1.75 -7.54 -4.33
N VAL A 154 -1.70 -6.62 -5.27
CA VAL A 154 -2.42 -6.71 -6.55
C VAL A 154 -1.45 -7.13 -7.65
N LYS A 155 -1.63 -8.32 -8.21
CA LYS A 155 -0.80 -8.79 -9.33
C LYS A 155 -1.22 -8.09 -10.63
N VAL A 156 -0.29 -7.38 -11.26
CA VAL A 156 -0.59 -6.55 -12.45
C VAL A 156 -0.68 -7.37 -13.74
N ASP A 157 0.21 -8.35 -13.94
CA ASP A 157 0.22 -9.15 -15.19
C ASP A 157 -1.04 -10.00 -15.38
N ASP A 158 -1.63 -10.43 -14.27
CA ASP A 158 -2.75 -11.34 -14.20
C ASP A 158 -3.64 -10.85 -13.04
N PRO A 159 -4.72 -10.11 -13.35
CA PRO A 159 -5.57 -9.41 -12.38
C PRO A 159 -6.08 -10.29 -11.25
N GLN A 160 -5.28 -10.38 -10.19
CA GLN A 160 -5.58 -11.15 -8.98
C GLN A 160 -5.18 -10.32 -7.76
N ILE A 161 -6.06 -10.27 -6.78
CA ILE A 161 -5.83 -9.54 -5.53
C ILE A 161 -5.51 -10.55 -4.44
N PHE A 162 -4.34 -10.34 -3.84
CA PHE A 162 -3.88 -11.07 -2.70
C PHE A 162 -4.17 -10.38 -1.39
N ALA A 163 -5.34 -10.63 -0.81
CA ALA A 163 -5.77 -9.98 0.42
C ALA A 163 -5.64 -10.83 1.68
N PHE A 164 -5.30 -10.15 2.76
CA PHE A 164 -5.03 -10.73 4.05
C PHE A 164 -5.64 -9.90 5.16
N GLU A 165 -6.43 -10.54 6.02
CA GLU A 165 -6.78 -10.01 7.35
C GLU A 165 -5.58 -10.20 8.27
N ILE A 166 -5.17 -9.16 8.99
CA ILE A 166 -4.03 -9.22 9.92
C ILE A 166 -4.57 -9.49 11.33
N ILE A 167 -4.16 -10.60 11.92
CA ILE A 167 -4.63 -11.07 13.24
C ILE A 167 -3.47 -11.68 14.02
N ASP A 168 -3.37 -11.38 15.32
CA ASP A 168 -2.42 -11.99 16.26
C ASP A 168 -0.96 -12.01 15.76
N ARG A 169 -0.50 -10.92 15.11
CA ARG A 169 0.83 -10.80 14.47
C ARG A 169 1.11 -11.79 13.33
N GLY A 170 0.07 -12.39 12.77
CA GLY A 170 0.09 -13.11 11.51
C GLY A 170 -0.99 -12.60 10.58
N SER A 171 -1.29 -13.37 9.53
CA SER A 171 -2.36 -13.03 8.61
C SER A 171 -3.09 -14.23 8.04
N LYS A 172 -4.34 -13.99 7.65
CA LYS A 172 -5.23 -14.99 7.07
C LYS A 172 -5.73 -14.51 5.72
N ARG A 173 -5.69 -15.40 4.73
CA ARG A 173 -6.23 -15.15 3.39
C ARG A 173 -7.73 -14.88 3.43
N ILE A 174 -8.17 -13.84 2.72
CA ILE A 174 -9.59 -13.48 2.61
C ILE A 174 -9.98 -13.17 1.16
N ASP A 175 -11.25 -13.43 0.82
CA ASP A 175 -11.86 -13.08 -0.48
C ASP A 175 -12.90 -11.95 -0.34
N ILE A 176 -13.26 -11.62 0.90
CA ILE A 176 -14.20 -10.56 1.27
C ILE A 176 -13.51 -9.68 2.30
N SER A 177 -13.44 -8.38 2.03
CA SER A 177 -12.81 -7.42 2.92
C SER A 177 -13.51 -7.37 4.28
N LYS A 178 -12.71 -7.22 5.33
CA LYS A 178 -13.13 -7.05 6.72
C LYS A 178 -13.26 -5.57 7.07
N VAL A 179 -12.39 -4.72 6.52
CA VAL A 179 -12.42 -3.28 6.75
C VAL A 179 -13.36 -2.53 5.81
N LEU A 180 -13.70 -3.12 4.65
CA LEU A 180 -14.77 -2.68 3.74
C LEU A 180 -15.86 -3.77 3.73
N PRO A 181 -16.79 -3.78 4.70
CA PRO A 181 -17.65 -4.92 4.97
C PRO A 181 -18.46 -5.35 3.74
N ASN A 182 -18.37 -6.64 3.38
CA ASN A 182 -19.03 -7.27 2.23
C ASN A 182 -18.44 -6.96 0.85
N LEU A 183 -17.36 -6.19 0.75
CA LEU A 183 -16.66 -6.02 -0.52
C LEU A 183 -15.97 -7.32 -0.93
N LYS A 184 -16.52 -8.00 -1.94
CA LYS A 184 -15.89 -9.15 -2.59
C LYS A 184 -14.76 -8.67 -3.50
N LEU A 185 -13.55 -9.20 -3.32
CA LEU A 185 -12.39 -8.77 -4.10
C LEU A 185 -12.47 -9.19 -5.57
N ALA A 186 -13.21 -10.25 -5.87
CA ALA A 186 -13.53 -10.66 -7.24
C ALA A 186 -14.19 -9.55 -8.08
N VAL A 187 -14.89 -8.60 -7.45
CA VAL A 187 -15.46 -7.43 -8.14
C VAL A 187 -14.35 -6.48 -8.60
N LEU A 188 -13.34 -6.24 -7.75
CA LEU A 188 -12.18 -5.41 -8.09
C LEU A 188 -11.28 -6.11 -9.13
N GLU A 189 -11.08 -7.42 -9.03
CA GLU A 189 -10.39 -8.22 -10.05
C GLU A 189 -11.08 -8.12 -11.41
N SER A 190 -12.42 -8.20 -11.43
CA SER A 190 -13.22 -8.01 -12.64
C SER A 190 -13.11 -6.59 -13.21
N ALA A 191 -12.97 -5.56 -12.38
CA ALA A 191 -12.71 -4.20 -12.83
C ALA A 191 -11.31 -4.05 -13.43
N LEU A 192 -10.29 -4.65 -12.81
CA LEU A 192 -8.92 -4.69 -13.33
C LEU A 192 -8.86 -5.36 -14.71
N GLN A 193 -9.59 -6.47 -14.87
CA GLN A 193 -9.71 -7.16 -16.17
C GLN A 193 -10.41 -6.30 -17.21
N GLN A 194 -11.47 -5.57 -16.85
CA GLN A 194 -12.16 -4.67 -17.78
C GLN A 194 -11.29 -3.48 -18.21
N ALA A 195 -10.44 -2.97 -17.32
CA ALA A 195 -9.50 -1.89 -17.63
C ALA A 195 -8.44 -2.27 -18.69
N ARG A 196 -8.37 -3.54 -19.09
CA ARG A 196 -7.53 -3.98 -20.21
C ARG A 196 -8.04 -3.48 -21.57
N SER A 197 -9.35 -3.22 -21.70
CA SER A 197 -9.96 -2.80 -22.97
C SER A 197 -10.96 -1.64 -22.86
N LYS A 198 -11.29 -1.19 -21.65
CA LYS A 198 -12.24 -0.10 -21.39
C LYS A 198 -11.54 1.10 -20.78
N ASP A 199 -12.09 2.29 -21.03
CA ASP A 199 -11.64 3.52 -20.36
C ASP A 199 -12.07 3.54 -18.87
N GLN A 200 -11.45 4.42 -18.09
CA GLN A 200 -11.70 4.54 -16.65
C GLN A 200 -13.15 4.95 -16.34
N SER A 201 -13.81 5.71 -17.21
CA SER A 201 -15.21 6.13 -17.02
C SER A 201 -16.16 4.93 -17.17
N GLN A 202 -15.90 4.06 -18.14
CA GLN A 202 -16.66 2.82 -18.33
C GLN A 202 -16.45 1.85 -17.15
N VAL A 203 -15.21 1.68 -16.68
CA VAL A 203 -14.90 0.82 -15.51
C VAL A 203 -15.56 1.39 -14.24
N GLY A 204 -15.46 2.70 -14.01
CA GLY A 204 -16.09 3.37 -12.87
C GLY A 204 -17.61 3.22 -12.86
N ARG A 205 -18.29 3.43 -13.99
CA ARG A 205 -19.74 3.19 -14.11
C ARG A 205 -20.11 1.73 -13.81
N TRP A 206 -19.31 0.78 -14.30
CA TRP A 206 -19.54 -0.62 -14.00
C TRP A 206 -19.39 -0.91 -12.50
N LEU A 207 -18.33 -0.42 -11.85
CA LEU A 207 -18.14 -0.56 -10.40
C LEU A 207 -19.33 -0.02 -9.60
N ILE A 208 -19.82 1.17 -9.95
CA ILE A 208 -21.03 1.75 -9.31
C ILE A 208 -22.20 0.78 -9.40
N SER A 209 -22.45 0.19 -10.57
CA SER A 209 -23.55 -0.78 -10.74
C SER A 209 -23.41 -2.03 -9.87
N GLN A 210 -22.17 -2.45 -9.57
CA GLN A 210 -21.91 -3.62 -8.71
C GLN A 210 -22.09 -3.29 -7.22
N PHE A 211 -21.96 -2.03 -6.82
CA PHE A 211 -21.98 -1.60 -5.42
C PHE A 211 -23.34 -1.07 -4.95
N GLN A 212 -24.28 -0.84 -5.88
CA GLN A 212 -25.65 -0.39 -5.60
C GLN A 212 -26.59 -1.48 -5.08
N GLY A 213 -26.10 -2.73 -4.96
CA GLY A 213 -26.78 -3.84 -4.30
C GLY A 213 -26.45 -3.99 -2.82
#